data_AF-A0A527XI56-F1
#
_entry.id   AF-A0A527XI56-F1
#
_cell.length_a   1.000
_cell.length_b   1.000
_cell.length_c   1.000
_cell.angle_alpha   90.00
_cell.angle_beta   90.00
_cell.angle_gamma   90.00
#
_symmetry.space_group_name_H-M   'P 1'
#
loop_
_entity.id
_entity.type
_entity.pdbx_description
1 polymer ?
#
loop_
_entity_poly.entity_id
_entity_poly.type
_entity_poly.pdbx_seq_one_letter_code
_entity_poly.pdbx_strand_id
1 'polypeptide(L)'
;FRGNVQTRLRKLDEGVAEGTILAYAGLKRLGLEHVVTDLMPLEDFPPAPGQGAIGIETRIGDREVEKMLAAIHHVPTGQALT
;
A
#
# COMPACT_ATOMS: atom_id res chain seq x y z
N PHE A 1 15.84 4.45 -8.52
CA PHE A 1 14.84 5.31 -7.86
C PHE A 1 14.40 4.67 -6.54
N ARG A 2 14.97 5.10 -5.40
CA ARG A 2 14.72 4.53 -4.05
C ARG A 2 14.46 5.63 -3.02
N GLY A 3 13.84 5.28 -1.90
CA GLY A 3 13.44 6.17 -0.80
C GLY A 3 11.95 6.02 -0.48
N ASN A 4 11.49 6.72 0.56
CA ASN A 4 10.06 6.85 0.84
C ASN A 4 9.33 7.60 -0.29
N VAL A 5 8.00 7.65 -0.23
CA VAL A 5 7.15 8.28 -1.26
C VAL A 5 7.58 9.72 -1.52
N GLN A 6 7.77 10.53 -0.48
CA GLN A 6 8.14 11.95 -0.61
C GLN A 6 9.51 12.14 -1.29
N THR A 7 10.51 11.35 -0.90
CA THR A 7 11.86 11.44 -1.51
C THR A 7 11.82 10.98 -2.96
N ARG A 8 10.95 10.03 -3.30
CA ARG A 8 10.73 9.59 -4.67
C ARG A 8 10.05 10.70 -5.48
N LEU A 9 8.99 11.32 -5.00
CA LEU A 9 8.33 12.45 -5.69
C LEU A 9 9.30 13.62 -5.90
N ARG A 10 10.09 13.99 -4.89
CA ARG A 10 11.11 15.04 -5.05
C ARG A 10 12.11 14.72 -6.16
N LYS A 11 12.57 13.47 -6.28
CA LYS A 11 13.47 13.06 -7.38
C LYS A 11 12.80 13.18 -8.75
N LEU A 12 11.48 13.01 -8.84
CA LEU A 12 10.73 13.24 -10.06
C LEU A 12 10.69 14.73 -10.39
N ASP A 13 10.37 15.58 -9.41
CA ASP A 13 10.37 17.04 -9.56
C ASP A 13 11.75 17.60 -9.94
N GLU A 14 12.83 16.97 -9.44
CA GLU A 14 14.23 17.28 -9.77
C GLU A 14 14.67 16.73 -11.15
N GLY A 15 13.79 16.03 -11.88
CA GLY A 15 14.09 15.51 -13.22
C GLY A 15 15.03 14.29 -13.24
N VAL A 16 15.18 13.57 -12.13
CA VAL A 16 16.01 12.34 -12.05
C VAL A 16 15.39 11.18 -12.85
N ALA A 17 14.09 11.26 -13.15
CA ALA A 17 13.36 10.34 -14.01
C ALA A 17 12.23 11.09 -14.74
N GLU A 18 11.73 10.53 -15.83
CA GLU A 18 10.56 11.07 -16.56
C GLU A 18 9.23 10.65 -15.93
N GLY A 19 9.22 9.59 -15.12
CA GLY A 19 8.03 9.06 -14.48
C GLY A 19 8.38 8.09 -13.35
N THR A 20 7.40 7.78 -12.50
CA THR A 20 7.52 6.75 -11.48
C THR A 20 6.20 6.03 -11.27
N ILE A 21 6.29 4.75 -10.89
CA ILE A 21 5.14 3.95 -10.48
C ILE A 21 5.09 3.87 -8.95
N LEU A 22 3.91 4.14 -8.39
CA LEU A 22 3.61 4.10 -6.96
C LEU A 22 2.25 3.43 -6.74
N ALA A 23 2.10 2.71 -5.63
CA ALA A 23 0.82 2.13 -5.27
C ALA A 23 -0.18 3.23 -4.88
N TYR A 24 -1.34 3.27 -5.55
CA TYR A 24 -2.39 4.26 -5.28
C TYR A 24 -2.84 4.27 -3.80
N ALA A 25 -2.94 3.10 -3.17
CA ALA A 25 -3.28 2.99 -1.75
C ALA A 25 -2.31 3.75 -0.83
N GLY A 26 -1.02 3.81 -1.18
CA GLY A 26 -0.02 4.58 -0.42
C GLY A 26 -0.20 6.08 -0.59
N LEU A 27 -0.48 6.54 -1.81
CA LEU A 27 -0.74 7.96 -2.09
C LEU A 27 -2.02 8.45 -1.42
N LYS A 28 -3.10 7.65 -1.49
CA LYS A 28 -4.38 7.95 -0.84
C LYS A 28 -4.25 8.12 0.67
N ARG A 29 -3.54 7.23 1.35
CA ARG A 29 -3.29 7.33 2.80
C ARG A 29 -2.50 8.58 3.20
N LEU A 30 -1.68 9.10 2.29
CA LEU A 30 -0.89 10.31 2.50
C LEU A 30 -1.59 11.60 2.04
N GLY A 31 -2.81 11.52 1.49
CA GLY A 31 -3.51 12.67 0.91
C GLY A 31 -2.87 13.21 -0.37
N LEU A 32 -2.07 12.39 -1.07
CA LEU A 32 -1.32 12.77 -2.27
C LEU A 32 -2.00 12.31 -3.56
N GLU A 33 -3.32 12.12 -3.57
CA GLU A 33 -4.05 11.63 -4.76
C GLU A 33 -3.94 12.58 -5.96
N HIS A 34 -3.71 13.87 -5.71
CA HIS A 34 -3.56 14.89 -6.74
C HIS A 34 -2.31 14.73 -7.63
N VAL A 35 -1.33 13.92 -7.23
CA VAL A 35 -0.13 13.65 -8.06
C VAL A 35 -0.33 12.46 -9.00
N VAL A 36 -1.44 11.74 -8.89
CA VAL A 36 -1.74 10.57 -9.73
C VAL A 36 -2.10 11.05 -11.12
N THR A 37 -1.32 10.63 -12.11
CA THR A 37 -1.56 10.95 -13.52
C THR A 37 -2.42 9.91 -14.22
N ASP A 38 -2.32 8.65 -13.81
CA ASP A 38 -3.10 7.55 -14.36
C ASP A 38 -3.20 6.38 -13.36
N LEU A 39 -4.23 5.54 -13.49
CA LEU A 39 -4.39 4.29 -12.76
C LEU A 39 -4.30 3.12 -13.75
N MET A 40 -3.28 2.29 -13.59
CA MET A 40 -3.02 1.20 -14.53
C MET A 40 -4.10 0.10 -14.43
N PRO A 41 -4.59 -0.43 -15.58
CA PRO A 41 -5.52 -1.55 -15.61
C PRO A 41 -4.94 -2.80 -14.94
N LEU A 42 -5.80 -3.57 -14.27
CA LEU A 42 -5.39 -4.78 -13.54
C LEU A 42 -4.97 -5.92 -14.48
N GLU A 43 -5.48 -5.94 -15.72
CA GLU A 43 -5.11 -6.94 -16.72
C GLU A 43 -3.66 -6.78 -17.19
N ASP A 44 -3.20 -5.54 -17.33
CA ASP A 44 -1.87 -5.21 -17.86
C ASP A 44 -0.83 -5.02 -16.76
N PHE A 45 -1.25 -4.54 -15.59
CA PHE A 45 -0.37 -4.23 -14.47
C PHE A 45 -0.92 -4.79 -13.14
N PRO A 46 -0.80 -6.11 -12.93
CA PRO A 46 -1.29 -6.73 -11.70
C PRO A 46 -0.54 -6.18 -10.47
N PRO A 47 -1.23 -6.00 -9.33
CA PRO A 47 -0.63 -5.46 -8.12
C PRO A 47 0.36 -6.44 -7.50
N ALA A 48 1.27 -5.92 -6.67
CA ALA A 48 2.05 -6.79 -5.79
C ALA A 48 1.12 -7.55 -4.82
N PRO A 49 1.47 -8.77 -4.39
CA PRO A 49 0.71 -9.51 -3.38
C PRO A 49 0.47 -8.66 -2.12
N GLY A 50 -0.78 -8.56 -1.69
CA GLY A 50 -1.16 -7.76 -0.53
C GLY A 50 -1.09 -6.24 -0.70
N GLN A 51 -0.87 -5.72 -1.92
CA GLN A 51 -0.86 -4.28 -2.15
C GLN A 51 -2.17 -3.64 -1.69
N GLY A 52 -2.06 -2.67 -0.78
CA GLY A 52 -3.20 -1.96 -0.23
C GLY A 52 -3.81 -2.58 1.02
N ALA A 53 -3.46 -3.81 1.39
CA ALA A 53 -3.81 -4.35 2.71
C ALA A 53 -2.87 -3.80 3.80
N ILE A 54 -3.34 -3.80 5.05
CA ILE A 54 -2.50 -3.56 6.23
C ILE A 54 -2.54 -4.84 7.06
N GLY A 55 -1.37 -5.46 7.25
CA GLY A 55 -1.19 -6.56 8.17
C GLY A 55 -0.77 -6.06 9.55
N ILE A 56 -1.26 -6.71 10.61
CA ILE A 56 -0.84 -6.47 11.98
C ILE A 56 -0.27 -7.79 12.50
N GLU A 57 0.97 -7.75 12.97
CA GLU A 57 1.66 -8.91 13.53
C GLU A 57 1.60 -8.89 15.06
N THR A 58 1.44 -10.07 15.66
CA THR A 58 1.38 -10.25 17.12
C THR A 58 2.20 -11.46 17.53
N ARG A 59 2.51 -11.55 18.82
CA ARG A 59 3.07 -12.77 19.39
C ARG A 59 2.08 -13.91 19.29
N ILE A 60 2.57 -15.10 18.97
CA ILE A 60 1.78 -16.32 18.93
C ILE A 60 1.23 -16.62 20.33
N GLY A 61 -0.08 -16.84 20.45
CA GLY A 61 -0.75 -17.20 21.69
C GLY A 61 -1.15 -16.01 22.58
N ASP A 62 -0.95 -14.78 22.13
CA ASP A 62 -1.40 -13.57 22.84
C ASP A 62 -2.91 -13.36 22.66
N ARG A 63 -3.70 -14.12 23.43
CA ARG A 63 -5.16 -14.17 23.31
C ARG A 63 -5.85 -12.83 23.52
N GLU A 64 -5.27 -11.95 24.34
CA GLU A 64 -5.86 -10.64 24.58
C GLU A 64 -5.71 -9.75 23.35
N VAL A 65 -4.55 -9.77 22.70
CA VAL A 65 -4.34 -9.04 21.44
C VAL A 65 -5.15 -9.67 20.30
N GLU A 66 -5.23 -11.00 20.22
CA GLU A 66 -6.06 -11.70 19.21
C GLU A 66 -7.53 -11.26 19.28
N LYS A 67 -8.10 -11.14 20.49
CA LYS A 67 -9.47 -10.64 20.68
C LYS A 67 -9.63 -9.19 20.19
N MET A 68 -8.64 -8.33 20.42
CA MET A 68 -8.69 -6.94 19.94
C MET A 68 -8.61 -6.87 18.41
N LEU A 69 -7.73 -7.67 17.80
CA LEU A 69 -7.57 -7.69 16.35
C LEU A 69 -8.78 -8.26 15.61
N ALA A 70 -9.49 -9.21 16.22
CA ALA A 70 -10.71 -9.76 15.64
C ALA A 70 -11.75 -8.68 15.31
N ALA A 71 -11.84 -7.61 16.11
CA ALA A 71 -12.79 -6.52 15.89
C ALA A 71 -12.48 -5.67 14.65
N ILE A 72 -11.23 -5.64 14.19
CA ILE A 72 -10.79 -4.86 13.02
C ILE A 72 -10.39 -5.74 11.83
N HIS A 73 -10.55 -7.06 11.96
CA HIS A 73 -10.24 -7.99 10.89
C HIS A 73 -11.31 -7.95 9.80
N HIS A 74 -10.90 -7.59 8.58
CA HIS A 74 -11.78 -7.64 7.43
C HIS A 74 -11.65 -9.02 6.74
N VAL A 75 -12.59 -9.92 7.05
CA VAL A 75 -12.58 -11.32 6.60
C VAL A 75 -12.37 -11.48 5.09
N PRO A 76 -13.08 -10.75 4.19
CA PRO A 76 -12.86 -10.91 2.75
C PRO A 76 -11.44 -10.54 2.31
N THR A 77 -10.84 -9.50 2.89
CA THR A 77 -9.45 -9.15 2.59
C THR A 77 -8.49 -10.20 3.16
N GLY A 78 -8.75 -10.72 4.37
CA GLY A 78 -7.94 -11.80 4.94
C GLY A 78 -7.90 -13.03 4.03
N GLN A 79 -9.05 -13.47 3.53
CA GLN A 79 -9.16 -14.62 2.62
C GLN A 79 -8.49 -14.39 1.26
N ALA A 80 -8.48 -13.16 0.75
CA ALA A 80 -7.81 -12.85 -0.51
C ALA A 80 -6.26 -12.87 -0.42
N LEU A 81 -5.71 -12.93 0.79
CA LEU A 81 -4.25 -12.91 1.05
C LEU A 81 -3.68 -14.28 1.45
N THR A 82 -4.54 -15.28 1.62
CA THR A 82 -4.20 -16.67 1.95
C THR A 82 -4.29 -17.55 0.73
#